data_AF-A0A9X0KCC8-F1
#
_entry.id   AF-A0A9X0KCC8-F1
#
_cell.length_a   1.000
_cell.length_b   1.000
_cell.length_c   1.000
_cell.angle_alpha   90.00
_cell.angle_beta   90.00
_cell.angle_gamma   90.00
#
_symmetry.space_group_name_H-M   'P 1'
#
loop_
_entity.id
_entity.type
_entity.pdbx_description
1 polymer ?
#
loop_
_entity_poly.entity_id
_entity_poly.type
_entity_poly.pdbx_seq_one_letter_code
_entity_poly.pdbx_strand_id
1 'polypeptide(L)'
;MKNIMKFSIIIVVAVISVTVFVVEYIHQSFSDEVVQEKSDQEKAEEFAEKMKPKIEEYLHEKDIHNFIKTITFKKNVSISPMGYVTVDGYINNDAEKYHFSASLIYKSNEIGSMSHSPDLSYRFKNWDKYKEEPEIKGNYLKRLSEKEREQYLKDIGDK
;
A
#
# COMPACT_ATOMS: atom_id res chain seq x y z
N MET A 1 1.30 -19.98 76.11
CA MET A 1 0.64 -20.59 74.93
C MET A 1 -0.07 -19.59 74.02
N LYS A 2 -0.88 -18.65 74.55
CA LYS A 2 -1.70 -17.71 73.74
C LYS A 2 -0.90 -16.77 72.82
N ASN A 3 0.30 -16.33 73.22
CA ASN A 3 1.15 -15.45 72.40
C ASN A 3 1.94 -16.22 71.33
N ILE A 4 2.41 -17.44 71.63
CA ILE A 4 3.10 -18.31 70.66
C ILE A 4 2.16 -18.66 69.50
N MET A 5 0.90 -18.97 69.80
CA MET A 5 -0.13 -19.23 68.78
C MET A 5 -0.41 -18.01 67.89
N LYS A 6 -0.39 -16.79 68.45
CA LYS A 6 -0.54 -15.55 67.66
C LYS A 6 0.67 -15.29 66.76
N PHE A 7 1.89 -15.54 67.24
CA PHE A 7 3.11 -15.41 66.43
C PHE A 7 3.14 -16.44 65.29
N SER A 8 2.74 -17.68 65.54
CA SER A 8 2.63 -18.72 64.50
C SER A 8 1.62 -18.34 63.41
N ILE A 9 0.47 -17.75 63.77
CA ILE A 9 -0.53 -17.30 62.79
C ILE A 9 0.02 -16.14 61.93
N ILE A 10 0.72 -15.18 62.53
CA ILE A 10 1.33 -14.05 61.80
C ILE A 10 2.38 -14.54 60.80
N ILE A 11 3.20 -15.53 61.17
CA ILE A 11 4.22 -16.10 60.28
C ILE A 11 3.55 -16.81 59.10
N VAL A 12 2.48 -17.57 59.32
CA VAL A 12 1.75 -18.25 58.25
C VAL A 12 1.14 -17.26 57.26
N VAL A 13 0.53 -16.16 57.75
CA VAL A 13 -0.02 -15.11 56.89
C VAL A 13 1.07 -14.41 56.07
N ALA A 14 2.24 -14.15 56.67
CA ALA A 14 3.37 -13.54 55.97
C ALA A 14 3.89 -14.45 54.84
N VAL A 15 4.01 -15.77 55.08
CA VAL A 15 4.45 -16.72 54.05
C VAL A 15 3.46 -16.78 52.88
N ILE A 16 2.15 -16.85 53.17
CA ILE A 16 1.11 -16.84 52.13
C ILE A 16 1.18 -15.54 51.31
N SER A 17 1.33 -14.39 51.97
CA SER A 17 1.46 -13.09 51.30
C SER A 17 2.67 -13.03 50.37
N VAL A 18 3.82 -13.58 50.78
CA VAL A 18 5.03 -13.60 49.95
C VAL A 18 4.84 -14.52 48.73
N THR A 19 4.20 -15.68 48.91
CA THR A 19 3.95 -16.59 47.79
C THR A 19 3.00 -16.00 46.74
N VAL A 20 1.94 -15.29 47.17
CA VAL A 20 1.03 -14.61 46.24
C VAL A 20 1.75 -13.50 45.48
N PHE A 21 2.57 -12.70 46.16
CA PHE A 21 3.36 -11.63 45.52
C PHE A 21 4.36 -12.18 44.50
N VAL A 22 5.02 -13.31 44.79
CA VAL A 22 5.95 -13.94 43.85
C VAL A 22 5.19 -14.51 42.63
N VAL A 23 4.00 -15.08 42.83
CA VAL A 23 3.17 -15.58 41.74
C VAL A 23 2.66 -14.45 40.85
N GLU A 24 2.16 -13.35 41.43
CA GLU A 24 1.75 -12.15 40.66
C GLU A 24 2.94 -11.50 39.93
N TYR A 25 4.09 -11.39 40.60
CA TYR A 25 5.31 -10.86 40.00
C TYR A 25 5.76 -11.73 38.82
N ILE A 26 5.76 -13.06 38.96
CA ILE A 26 6.06 -13.99 37.86
C ILE A 26 5.01 -13.82 36.75
N HIS A 27 3.72 -13.81 37.07
CA HIS A 27 2.67 -13.66 36.05
C HIS A 27 2.78 -12.33 35.27
N GLN A 28 3.20 -11.26 35.93
CA GLN A 28 3.41 -9.93 35.33
C GLN A 28 4.77 -9.80 34.63
N SER A 29 5.79 -10.55 35.07
CA SER A 29 7.11 -10.64 34.41
C SER A 29 7.06 -11.51 33.15
N PHE A 30 6.17 -12.50 33.11
CA PHE A 30 5.95 -13.41 31.98
C PHE A 30 4.82 -12.93 31.05
N SER A 31 4.09 -11.88 31.41
CA SER A 31 3.35 -11.08 30.45
C SER A 31 4.32 -10.14 29.72
N ASP A 32 5.37 -10.70 29.15
CA ASP A 32 6.00 -10.08 28.00
C ASP A 32 4.86 -9.93 26.99
N GLU A 33 4.53 -8.68 26.64
CA GLU A 33 3.77 -8.40 25.44
C GLU A 33 4.41 -9.23 24.34
N VAL A 34 3.75 -10.32 23.95
CA VAL A 34 4.11 -11.07 22.76
C VAL A 34 3.82 -10.11 21.62
N VAL A 35 4.78 -9.25 21.30
CA VAL A 35 4.78 -8.46 20.09
C VAL A 35 4.85 -9.50 18.98
N GLN A 36 3.67 -9.93 18.55
CA GLN A 36 3.53 -10.90 17.48
C GLN A 36 4.21 -10.29 16.26
N GLU A 37 5.37 -10.83 15.92
CA GLU A 37 6.16 -10.30 14.83
C GLU A 37 5.34 -10.45 13.55
N LYS A 38 4.95 -9.31 12.95
CA LYS A 38 4.15 -9.28 11.73
C LYS A 38 4.87 -10.05 10.63
N SER A 39 4.11 -10.79 9.85
CA SER A 39 4.65 -11.46 8.66
C SER A 39 5.22 -10.45 7.68
N ASP A 40 6.17 -10.86 6.84
CA ASP A 40 6.72 -10.00 5.79
C ASP A 40 5.62 -9.49 4.83
N GLN A 41 4.57 -10.29 4.64
CA GLN A 41 3.40 -9.92 3.86
C GLN A 41 2.60 -8.79 4.53
N GLU A 42 2.30 -8.88 5.82
CA GLU A 42 1.60 -7.83 6.56
C GLU A 42 2.40 -6.51 6.57
N LYS A 43 3.73 -6.59 6.75
CA LYS A 43 4.63 -5.43 6.65
C LYS A 43 4.58 -4.80 5.25
N ALA A 44 4.52 -5.62 4.20
CA ALA A 44 4.40 -5.14 2.82
C ALA A 44 3.05 -4.49 2.53
N GLU A 45 1.94 -5.05 3.04
CA GLU A 45 0.60 -4.50 2.89
C GLU A 45 0.47 -3.15 3.61
N GLU A 46 0.97 -3.05 4.84
CA GLU A 46 1.00 -1.78 5.59
C GLU A 46 1.86 -0.71 4.89
N PHE A 47 3.01 -1.11 4.37
CA PHE A 47 3.87 -0.21 3.60
C PHE A 47 3.20 0.25 2.30
N ALA A 48 2.56 -0.67 1.57
CA ALA A 48 1.83 -0.35 0.35
C ALA A 48 0.69 0.64 0.61
N GLU A 49 -0.09 0.45 1.69
CA GLU A 49 -1.15 1.38 2.08
C GLU A 49 -0.60 2.79 2.36
N LYS A 50 0.53 2.87 3.08
CA LYS A 50 1.21 4.14 3.35
C LYS A 50 1.70 4.82 2.06
N MET A 51 2.03 4.04 1.03
CA MET A 51 2.57 4.54 -0.24
C MET A 51 1.49 4.91 -1.26
N LYS A 52 0.22 4.52 -1.08
CA LYS A 52 -0.87 4.86 -2.00
C LYS A 52 -0.97 6.35 -2.31
N PRO A 53 -0.90 7.29 -1.34
CA PRO A 53 -0.97 8.72 -1.67
C PRO A 53 0.14 9.18 -2.61
N LYS A 54 1.36 8.65 -2.47
CA LYS A 54 2.46 8.96 -3.39
C LYS A 54 2.24 8.39 -4.79
N ILE A 55 1.61 7.21 -4.89
CA ILE A 55 1.24 6.61 -6.17
C ILE A 55 0.17 7.47 -6.85
N GLU A 56 -0.84 7.92 -6.11
CA GLU A 56 -1.88 8.81 -6.63
C GLU A 56 -1.29 10.14 -7.13
N GLU A 57 -0.40 10.76 -6.35
CA GLU A 57 0.32 11.97 -6.74
C GLU A 57 1.10 11.76 -8.05
N TYR A 58 1.90 10.69 -8.13
CA TYR A 58 2.66 10.35 -9.33
C TYR A 58 1.77 10.16 -10.56
N LEU A 59 0.63 9.46 -10.41
CA LEU A 59 -0.32 9.25 -11.49
C LEU A 59 -0.94 10.57 -11.97
N HIS A 60 -1.32 11.45 -11.04
CA HIS A 60 -1.88 12.77 -11.38
C HIS A 60 -0.86 13.71 -12.02
N GLU A 61 0.42 13.63 -11.65
CA GLU A 61 1.49 14.37 -12.34
C GLU A 61 1.66 13.92 -13.80
N LYS A 62 1.42 12.64 -14.09
CA LYS A 62 1.45 12.10 -15.47
C LYS A 62 0.18 12.46 -16.26
N ASP A 63 -0.94 12.67 -15.58
CA ASP A 63 -2.24 12.92 -16.17
C ASP A 63 -2.43 14.38 -16.62
N ILE A 64 -1.64 14.79 -17.61
CA ILE A 64 -1.67 16.15 -18.16
C ILE A 64 -2.99 16.51 -18.87
N HIS A 65 -3.87 15.53 -19.12
CA HIS A 65 -5.15 15.70 -19.82
C HIS A 65 -6.36 15.51 -18.90
N ASN A 66 -6.16 15.41 -17.58
CA ASN A 66 -7.23 15.20 -16.58
C ASN A 66 -8.12 13.98 -16.88
N PHE A 67 -7.54 12.91 -17.43
CA PHE A 67 -8.23 11.66 -17.76
C PHE A 67 -8.63 10.86 -16.51
N ILE A 68 -7.84 10.91 -15.44
CA ILE A 68 -8.08 10.17 -14.20
C ILE A 68 -9.30 10.77 -13.48
N LYS A 69 -10.34 9.95 -13.29
CA LYS A 69 -11.52 10.27 -12.45
C LYS A 69 -11.55 9.42 -11.19
N THR A 70 -11.16 8.15 -11.30
CA THR A 70 -11.04 7.25 -10.14
C THR A 70 -9.77 6.43 -10.24
N ILE A 71 -9.15 6.16 -9.08
CA ILE A 71 -8.02 5.25 -8.92
C ILE A 71 -8.49 4.12 -8.02
N THR A 72 -8.29 2.88 -8.44
CA THR A 72 -8.61 1.70 -7.63
C THR A 72 -7.38 0.83 -7.46
N PHE A 73 -6.98 0.62 -6.21
CA PHE A 73 -5.88 -0.27 -5.86
C PHE A 73 -6.37 -1.70 -5.69
N LYS A 74 -5.63 -2.67 -6.23
CA LYS A 74 -5.86 -4.09 -5.93
C LYS A 74 -5.44 -4.36 -4.49
N LYS A 75 -6.18 -5.26 -3.83
CA LYS A 75 -5.98 -5.58 -2.42
C LYS A 75 -4.63 -6.28 -2.16
N ASN A 76 -4.22 -7.16 -3.06
CA ASN A 76 -3.03 -7.98 -2.85
C ASN A 76 -1.79 -7.25 -3.33
N VAL A 77 -0.75 -7.28 -2.49
CA VAL A 77 0.59 -6.84 -2.85
C VAL A 77 1.48 -8.05 -3.04
N SER A 78 2.50 -7.92 -3.88
CA SER A 78 3.50 -8.96 -4.09
C SER A 78 4.88 -8.47 -3.70
N ILE A 79 5.71 -9.38 -3.20
CA ILE A 79 7.09 -9.10 -2.81
C ILE A 79 7.99 -9.80 -3.82
N SER A 80 8.82 -9.04 -4.53
CA SER A 80 9.81 -9.61 -5.44
C SER A 80 10.95 -10.30 -4.67
N PRO A 81 11.71 -11.22 -5.28
CA PRO A 81 12.90 -11.80 -4.66
C PRO A 81 13.95 -10.76 -4.21
N MET A 82 13.94 -9.57 -4.82
CA MET A 82 14.82 -8.46 -4.48
C MET A 82 14.25 -7.57 -3.36
N GLY A 83 13.06 -7.87 -2.83
CA GLY A 83 12.43 -7.13 -1.74
C GLY A 83 11.65 -5.89 -2.17
N TYR A 84 11.42 -5.66 -3.47
CA TYR A 84 10.45 -4.65 -3.92
C TYR A 84 9.03 -5.10 -3.62
N VAL A 85 8.20 -4.16 -3.17
CA VAL A 85 6.76 -4.36 -2.96
C VAL A 85 6.03 -3.80 -4.18
N THR A 86 5.27 -4.64 -4.86
CA THR A 86 4.48 -4.24 -6.03
C THR A 86 3.04 -3.97 -5.62
N VAL A 87 2.56 -2.79 -5.98
CA VAL A 87 1.17 -2.34 -5.80
C VAL A 87 0.53 -2.17 -7.17
N ASP A 88 -0.46 -3.00 -7.45
CA ASP A 88 -1.22 -2.94 -8.70
C ASP A 88 -2.51 -2.13 -8.53
N GLY A 89 -2.97 -1.53 -9.61
CA GLY A 89 -4.24 -0.83 -9.63
C GLY A 89 -4.73 -0.55 -11.04
N TYR A 90 -5.83 0.18 -11.12
CA TYR A 90 -6.43 0.60 -12.38
C TYR A 90 -7.20 1.91 -12.24
N ILE A 91 -7.45 2.54 -13.39
CA ILE A 91 -8.05 3.86 -13.51
C ILE A 91 -9.47 3.73 -14.10
N ASN A 92 -10.38 4.60 -13.68
CA ASN A 92 -11.73 4.75 -14.26
C ASN A 92 -12.54 3.45 -14.32
N ASN A 93 -12.31 2.55 -13.35
CA ASN A 93 -12.95 1.24 -13.24
C ASN A 93 -12.74 0.29 -14.43
N ASP A 94 -11.69 0.49 -15.23
CA ASP A 94 -11.35 -0.38 -16.36
C ASP A 94 -9.96 -1.00 -16.15
N ALA A 95 -9.95 -2.16 -15.50
CA ALA A 95 -8.72 -2.90 -15.19
C ALA A 95 -8.07 -3.56 -16.41
N GLU A 96 -8.81 -3.77 -17.50
CA GLU A 96 -8.26 -4.36 -18.71
C GLU A 96 -7.48 -3.30 -19.49
N LYS A 97 -8.09 -2.14 -19.72
CA LYS A 97 -7.48 -1.09 -20.53
C LYS A 97 -6.57 -0.16 -19.74
N TYR A 98 -6.88 0.15 -18.48
CA TYR A 98 -6.22 1.23 -17.75
C TYR A 98 -5.57 0.79 -16.43
N HIS A 99 -4.85 -0.34 -16.47
CA HIS A 99 -4.08 -0.82 -15.32
C HIS A 99 -2.70 -0.16 -15.20
N PHE A 100 -2.19 -0.15 -13.98
CA PHE A 100 -0.83 0.24 -13.64
C PHE A 100 -0.24 -0.72 -12.59
N SER A 101 1.09 -0.74 -12.52
CA SER A 101 1.84 -1.50 -11.51
C SER A 101 2.99 -0.65 -10.99
N ALA A 102 2.99 -0.38 -9.70
CA ALA A 102 4.00 0.43 -9.02
C ALA A 102 4.94 -0.47 -8.23
N SER A 103 6.24 -0.41 -8.55
CA SER A 103 7.29 -1.09 -7.80
C SER A 103 7.85 -0.13 -6.74
N LEU A 104 7.73 -0.51 -5.48
CA LEU A 104 8.10 0.30 -4.33
C LEU A 104 9.38 -0.21 -3.69
N ILE A 105 10.27 0.72 -3.36
CA ILE A 105 11.53 0.43 -2.68
C ILE A 105 11.32 0.57 -1.17
N TYR A 106 11.20 -0.56 -0.48
CA TYR A 106 10.88 -0.61 0.96
C TYR A 106 11.84 0.25 1.81
N LYS A 107 13.15 0.22 1.49
CA LYS A 107 14.18 0.93 2.27
C LYS A 107 14.16 2.46 2.11
N SER A 108 13.74 2.98 0.95
CA SER A 108 13.76 4.44 0.69
C SER A 108 12.38 5.08 0.73
N ASN A 109 11.29 4.32 0.89
CA ASN A 109 9.92 4.82 0.81
C ASN A 109 9.64 5.57 -0.52
N GLU A 110 10.17 5.04 -1.62
CA GLU A 110 10.09 5.64 -2.95
C GLU A 110 9.40 4.69 -3.94
N ILE A 111 8.84 5.29 -4.99
CA ILE A 111 8.41 4.56 -6.19
C ILE A 111 9.66 4.36 -7.05
N GLY A 112 10.14 3.11 -7.11
CA GLY A 112 11.31 2.78 -7.93
C GLY A 112 10.98 2.79 -9.41
N SER A 113 9.82 2.26 -9.77
CA SER A 113 9.29 2.34 -11.14
C SER A 113 7.78 2.21 -11.14
N MET A 114 7.14 2.68 -12.21
CA MET A 114 5.73 2.46 -12.47
C MET A 114 5.54 2.11 -13.93
N SER A 115 4.86 1.00 -14.18
CA SER A 115 4.43 0.59 -15.51
C SER A 115 2.94 0.87 -15.69
N HIS A 116 2.54 1.08 -16.94
CA HIS A 116 1.16 1.31 -17.31
C HIS A 116 0.80 0.40 -18.47
N SER A 117 -0.49 0.10 -18.61
CA SER A 117 -1.01 -0.47 -19.84
C SER A 117 -0.67 0.43 -21.04
N PRO A 118 -0.61 -0.14 -22.27
CA PRO A 118 -0.38 0.65 -23.47
C PRO A 118 -1.39 1.80 -23.61
N ASP A 119 -2.68 1.52 -23.41
CA ASP A 119 -3.72 2.53 -23.60
C ASP A 119 -3.68 3.62 -22.54
N LEU A 120 -3.38 3.29 -21.27
CA LEU A 120 -3.15 4.32 -20.23
C LEU A 120 -1.93 5.17 -20.54
N SER A 121 -0.86 4.57 -21.09
CA SER A 121 0.33 5.30 -21.51
C SER A 121 0.03 6.34 -22.61
N TYR A 122 -0.87 6.02 -23.55
CA TYR A 122 -1.33 6.99 -24.55
C TYR A 122 -2.21 8.08 -23.94
N ARG A 123 -2.98 7.78 -22.89
CA ARG A 123 -3.76 8.78 -22.15
C ARG A 123 -2.88 9.82 -21.44
N PHE A 124 -1.65 9.47 -21.04
CA PHE A 124 -0.69 10.41 -20.43
C PHE A 124 0.27 11.06 -21.44
N LYS A 125 0.14 10.74 -22.74
CA LYS A 125 1.13 11.16 -23.74
C LYS A 125 0.98 12.65 -24.05
N ASN A 126 2.10 13.38 -23.92
CA ASN A 126 2.22 14.75 -24.41
C ASN A 126 2.53 14.74 -25.91
N TRP A 127 1.52 14.96 -26.75
CA TRP A 127 1.65 14.94 -28.21
C TRP A 127 2.51 16.08 -28.78
N ASP A 128 2.73 17.16 -28.03
CA ASP A 128 3.65 18.22 -28.50
C ASP A 128 5.08 17.70 -28.70
N LYS A 129 5.47 16.67 -27.96
CA LYS A 129 6.78 16.01 -28.09
C LYS A 129 6.89 15.07 -29.29
N TYR A 130 5.76 14.77 -29.96
CA TYR A 130 5.67 13.81 -31.07
C TYR A 130 5.14 14.47 -32.34
N LYS A 131 5.29 15.80 -32.47
CA LYS A 131 4.85 16.57 -33.64
C LYS A 131 5.48 16.08 -34.95
N GLU A 132 6.70 15.55 -34.88
CA GLU A 132 7.45 14.99 -36.00
C GLU A 132 7.05 13.55 -36.35
N GLU A 133 6.28 12.89 -35.47
CA GLU A 133 5.82 11.50 -35.63
C GLU A 133 4.28 11.39 -35.54
N PRO A 134 3.52 12.10 -36.40
CA PRO A 134 2.05 12.16 -36.31
C PRO A 134 1.37 10.80 -36.50
N GLU A 135 2.05 9.87 -37.16
CA GLU A 135 1.57 8.50 -37.38
C GLU A 135 1.31 7.75 -36.06
N ILE A 136 2.09 8.01 -35.01
CA ILE A 136 1.89 7.38 -33.69
C ILE A 136 0.52 7.75 -33.13
N LYS A 137 0.17 9.04 -33.20
CA LYS A 137 -1.14 9.54 -32.77
C LYS A 137 -2.24 8.96 -33.64
N GLY A 138 -2.08 9.04 -34.97
CA GLY A 138 -3.07 8.52 -35.91
C GLY A 138 -3.36 7.03 -35.72
N ASN A 139 -2.32 6.21 -35.52
CA ASN A 139 -2.46 4.78 -35.29
C ASN A 139 -3.13 4.45 -33.96
N TYR A 140 -2.89 5.24 -32.91
CA TYR A 140 -3.65 5.11 -31.66
C TYR A 140 -5.13 5.46 -31.85
N LEU A 141 -5.43 6.61 -32.48
CA LEU A 141 -6.82 7.05 -32.70
C LEU A 141 -7.63 6.06 -33.55
N LYS A 142 -7.00 5.33 -34.47
CA LYS A 142 -7.63 4.26 -35.27
C LYS A 142 -7.99 3.01 -34.47
N ARG A 143 -7.35 2.77 -33.32
CA ARG A 143 -7.64 1.64 -32.42
C ARG A 143 -8.83 1.91 -31.49
N LEU A 144 -9.17 3.18 -31.29
CA LEU A 144 -10.29 3.59 -30.45
C LEU A 144 -11.62 3.44 -31.19
N SER A 145 -12.69 3.10 -30.46
CA SER A 145 -14.03 3.28 -31.00
C SER A 145 -14.31 4.76 -31.27
N GLU A 146 -15.30 5.05 -32.12
CA GLU A 146 -15.65 6.43 -32.48
C GLU A 146 -15.92 7.31 -31.26
N LYS A 147 -16.73 6.81 -30.31
CA LYS A 147 -17.05 7.52 -29.06
C LYS A 147 -15.83 7.75 -28.18
N GLU A 148 -14.95 6.75 -28.03
CA GLU A 148 -13.73 6.89 -27.23
C GLU A 148 -12.75 7.88 -27.85
N ARG A 149 -12.67 7.88 -29.19
CA ARG A 149 -11.83 8.80 -29.95
C ARG A 149 -12.30 10.25 -29.80
N GLU A 150 -13.59 10.50 -29.97
CA GLU A 150 -14.18 11.83 -29.78
C GLU A 150 -13.92 12.37 -28.37
N GLN A 151 -14.17 11.54 -27.35
CA GLN A 151 -13.89 11.91 -25.96
C GLN A 151 -12.39 12.17 -25.74
N TYR A 152 -11.52 11.32 -26.27
CA TYR A 152 -10.08 11.50 -26.14
C TYR A 152 -9.58 12.80 -26.80
N LEU A 153 -10.05 13.12 -28.01
CA LEU A 153 -9.68 14.36 -28.69
C LEU A 153 -10.13 15.58 -27.88
N LYS A 154 -11.34 15.53 -27.31
CA LYS A 154 -11.84 16.55 -26.40
C LYS A 154 -10.97 16.68 -25.15
N ASP A 155 -10.55 15.56 -24.53
CA ASP A 155 -9.71 15.56 -23.33
C ASP A 155 -8.35 16.23 -23.59
N ILE A 156 -7.75 16.01 -24.77
CA ILE A 156 -6.46 16.60 -25.14
C ILE A 156 -6.57 17.99 -25.78
N GLY A 157 -7.76 18.55 -25.90
CA GLY A 157 -8.01 19.88 -26.47
C GLY A 157 -7.94 19.95 -28.01
N ASP A 158 -7.96 18.81 -28.69
CA ASP A 158 -8.04 18.72 -30.14
C ASP A 158 -9.50 18.87 -30.60
N LYS A 159 -9.71 19.61 -31.69
CA LYS A 159 -11.01 19.84 -32.33
C LYS A 159 -11.20 18.93 -33.53
#